data_AF-C8XFM3-F1
#
_entry.id   AF-C8XFM3-F1
#
_cell.length_a   1.000
_cell.length_b   1.000
_cell.length_c   1.000
_cell.angle_alpha   90.00
_cell.angle_beta   90.00
_cell.angle_gamma   90.00
#
_symmetry.space_group_name_H-M   'P 1'
#
loop_
_entity.id
_entity.type
_entity.pdbx_description
1 polymer ?
#
loop_
_entity_poly.entity_id
_entity_poly.type
_entity_poly.pdbx_seq_one_letter_code
_entity_poly.pdbx_strand_id
1 'polypeptide(L)'
;MTTPGRATPRRAARTWATVTAAAGAVTVFRPQAVARLVSGTGPTPDTPVVRILGGRQLLQGTAVMIRPTQALVTGAAVVDVLHATSMIAAALIWPRYRRAALGSAAVAGASAAAGALVLRGARR
;
A
#
# COMPACT_ATOMS: atom_id res chain seq x y z
N MET A 1 -8.25 30.21 -19.20
CA MET A 1 -8.67 29.62 -17.91
C MET A 1 -8.76 28.10 -18.09
N THR A 2 -7.66 27.39 -17.85
CA THR A 2 -7.56 25.94 -18.09
C THR A 2 -8.17 25.18 -16.91
N THR A 3 -9.31 24.54 -17.13
CA THR A 3 -9.95 23.63 -16.18
C THR A 3 -8.94 22.54 -15.78
N PRO A 4 -8.68 22.25 -14.49
CA PRO A 4 -7.79 21.16 -14.11
C PRO A 4 -8.30 19.87 -14.73
N GLY A 5 -7.50 19.26 -15.60
CA GLY A 5 -7.86 18.05 -16.31
C GLY A 5 -8.10 16.90 -15.32
N ARG A 6 -9.36 16.53 -15.09
CA ARG A 6 -9.69 15.34 -14.30
C ARG A 6 -9.04 14.13 -14.96
N ALA A 7 -8.16 13.44 -14.25
CA ALA A 7 -7.61 12.18 -14.73
C ALA A 7 -8.77 11.21 -15.00
N THR A 8 -8.79 10.59 -16.19
CA THR A 8 -9.77 9.53 -16.46
C THR A 8 -9.60 8.41 -15.43
N PRO A 9 -10.67 7.71 -15.01
CA PRO A 9 -10.60 6.71 -13.93
C PRO A 9 -9.52 5.66 -14.12
N ARG A 10 -9.25 5.29 -15.39
CA ARG A 10 -8.14 4.39 -15.76
C ARG A 10 -6.75 4.98 -15.52
N ARG A 11 -6.54 6.28 -15.81
CA ARG A 11 -5.26 6.96 -15.54
C ARG A 11 -5.04 7.05 -14.03
N ALA A 12 -6.06 7.44 -13.26
CA ALA A 12 -5.98 7.46 -11.80
C ALA A 12 -5.65 6.09 -11.21
N ALA A 13 -6.32 5.02 -11.67
CA ALA A 13 -6.04 3.65 -11.25
C ALA A 13 -4.60 3.23 -11.58
N ARG A 14 -4.11 3.55 -12.78
CA ARG A 14 -2.73 3.25 -13.18
C ARG A 14 -1.69 4.03 -12.37
N THR A 15 -1.89 5.32 -12.13
CA THR A 15 -0.98 6.12 -11.31
C THR A 15 -0.87 5.56 -9.90
N TRP A 16 -2.00 5.28 -9.25
CA TRP A 16 -2.02 4.62 -7.95
C TRP A 16 -1.32 3.26 -7.99
N ALA A 17 -1.64 2.42 -8.97
CA ALA A 17 -1.05 1.10 -9.15
C ALA A 17 0.48 1.15 -9.35
N THR A 18 0.99 2.12 -10.11
CA THR A 18 2.42 2.33 -10.31
C THR A 18 3.12 2.73 -9.01
N VAL A 19 2.55 3.64 -8.24
CA VAL A 19 3.11 4.03 -6.92
C VAL A 19 3.14 2.83 -5.98
N THR A 20 2.05 2.08 -5.91
CA THR A 20 1.93 0.87 -5.08
C THR A 20 2.94 -0.21 -5.49
N ALA A 21 3.09 -0.46 -6.79
CA ALA A 21 4.06 -1.42 -7.32
C ALA A 21 5.51 -0.98 -7.03
N ALA A 22 5.84 0.29 -7.24
CA ALA A 22 7.17 0.83 -6.98
C ALA A 22 7.54 0.73 -5.48
N ALA A 23 6.62 1.11 -4.59
CA ALA A 23 6.82 0.98 -3.15
C ALA A 23 7.03 -0.49 -2.73
N GLY A 24 6.24 -1.41 -3.32
CA GLY A 24 6.40 -2.85 -3.12
C GLY A 24 7.77 -3.36 -3.59
N ALA A 25 8.21 -2.97 -4.78
CA ALA A 25 9.52 -3.33 -5.32
C ALA A 25 10.66 -2.86 -4.40
N VAL A 26 10.63 -1.60 -3.96
CA VAL A 26 11.63 -1.06 -3.01
C VAL A 26 11.63 -1.89 -1.73
N THR A 27 10.48 -2.28 -1.21
CA THR A 27 10.36 -3.08 0.01
C THR A 27 10.91 -4.50 -0.17
N VAL A 28 10.72 -5.12 -1.34
CA VAL A 28 11.26 -6.45 -1.66
C VAL A 28 12.78 -6.44 -1.83
N PHE A 29 13.29 -5.46 -2.57
CA PHE A 29 14.71 -5.40 -2.94
C PHE A 29 15.59 -4.71 -1.89
N ARG A 30 15.02 -3.82 -1.08
CA ARG A 30 15.72 -3.09 0.00
C ARG A 30 15.02 -3.23 1.36
N PRO A 31 14.69 -4.45 1.82
CA PRO A 31 13.85 -4.67 3.00
C PRO A 31 14.48 -4.13 4.29
N GLN A 32 15.80 -4.22 4.46
CA GLN A 32 16.47 -3.72 5.66
C GLN A 32 16.47 -2.19 5.71
N ALA A 33 16.59 -1.51 4.58
CA ALA A 33 16.53 -0.06 4.51
C ALA A 33 15.12 0.44 4.87
N VAL A 34 14.09 -0.21 4.31
CA VAL A 34 12.69 0.10 4.64
C VAL A 34 12.40 -0.19 6.11
N ALA A 35 12.81 -1.35 6.62
CA ALA A 35 12.63 -1.72 8.02
C ALA A 35 13.25 -0.69 8.98
N ARG A 36 14.50 -0.26 8.72
CA ARG A 36 15.15 0.79 9.51
C ARG A 36 14.43 2.12 9.41
N LEU A 37 13.98 2.52 8.22
CA LEU A 37 13.26 3.76 8.02
C LEU A 37 11.98 3.82 8.87
N VAL A 38 11.19 2.75 8.88
CA VAL A 38 9.92 2.71 9.63
C VAL A 38 10.11 2.45 11.12
N SER A 39 11.14 1.68 11.51
CA SER A 39 11.47 1.41 12.91
C SER A 39 12.20 2.55 13.61
N GLY A 40 12.87 3.45 12.87
CA GLY A 40 13.74 4.47 13.46
C GLY A 40 14.88 3.83 14.25
N THR A 41 15.04 4.21 15.52
CA THR A 41 16.01 3.61 16.46
C THR A 41 15.50 2.34 17.14
N GLY A 42 14.26 1.92 16.88
CA GLY A 42 13.65 0.75 17.50
C GLY A 42 13.97 -0.58 16.79
N PRO A 43 13.46 -1.70 17.35
CA PRO A 43 13.64 -3.03 16.75
C PRO A 43 13.11 -3.11 15.32
N THR A 44 13.88 -3.73 14.45
CA THR A 44 13.47 -3.98 13.05
C THR A 44 12.78 -5.34 12.92
N PRO A 45 11.68 -5.45 12.16
CA PRO A 45 11.10 -6.74 11.79
C PRO A 45 12.06 -7.58 10.95
N ASP A 46 11.84 -8.89 10.93
CA ASP A 46 12.67 -9.81 10.17
C ASP A 46 12.57 -9.56 8.66
N THR A 47 13.70 -9.69 7.97
CA THR A 47 13.81 -9.44 6.53
C THR A 47 12.79 -10.24 5.69
N PRO A 48 12.54 -11.54 5.94
CA PRO A 48 11.55 -12.30 5.20
C PRO A 48 10.13 -11.73 5.36
N VAL A 49 9.76 -11.28 6.56
CA VAL A 49 8.45 -10.68 6.83
C VAL A 49 8.27 -9.41 6.00
N VAL A 50 9.27 -8.53 6.00
CA VAL A 50 9.26 -7.28 5.22
C VAL A 50 9.18 -7.58 3.72
N ARG A 51 9.90 -8.59 3.22
CA ARG A 51 9.82 -9.01 1.82
C ARG A 51 8.45 -9.54 1.43
N ILE A 52 7.81 -10.35 2.28
CA ILE A 52 6.46 -10.88 2.02
C ILE A 52 5.45 -9.73 1.92
N LEU A 53 5.53 -8.78 2.86
CA LEU A 53 4.70 -7.57 2.87
C LEU A 53 4.90 -6.73 1.60
N GLY A 54 6.15 -6.49 1.22
CA GLY A 54 6.52 -5.80 -0.02
C GLY A 54 6.05 -6.54 -1.27
N GLY A 55 6.16 -7.87 -1.28
CA GLY A 55 5.76 -8.74 -2.38
C GLY A 55 4.26 -8.69 -2.64
N ARG A 56 3.45 -8.69 -1.57
CA ARG A 56 2.00 -8.45 -1.68
C ARG A 56 1.70 -7.11 -2.34
N GLN A 57 2.32 -6.03 -1.84
CA GLN A 57 2.13 -4.67 -2.37
C GLN A 57 2.52 -4.59 -3.86
N LEU A 58 3.67 -5.20 -4.21
CA LEU A 58 4.16 -5.28 -5.58
C LEU A 58 3.20 -6.04 -6.50
N LEU A 59 2.74 -7.22 -6.08
CA LEU A 59 1.81 -8.05 -6.85
C LEU A 59 0.48 -7.31 -7.09
N GLN A 60 -0.06 -6.69 -6.05
CA GLN A 60 -1.31 -5.93 -6.13
C GLN A 60 -1.19 -4.74 -7.09
N GLY A 61 -0.15 -3.92 -6.94
CA GLY A 61 0.10 -2.78 -7.82
C GLY A 61 0.29 -3.24 -9.27
N THR A 62 1.05 -4.32 -9.49
CA THR A 62 1.29 -4.87 -10.83
C THR A 62 0.00 -5.39 -11.47
N ALA A 63 -0.84 -6.12 -10.73
CA ALA A 63 -2.10 -6.64 -11.22
C ALA A 63 -3.05 -5.51 -11.69
N VAL A 64 -3.19 -4.44 -10.91
CA VAL A 64 -4.02 -3.29 -11.30
C VAL A 64 -3.40 -2.51 -12.45
N MET A 65 -2.07 -2.38 -12.48
CA MET A 65 -1.36 -1.68 -13.57
C MET A 65 -1.59 -2.36 -14.93
N ILE A 66 -1.50 -3.71 -14.97
CA ILE A 66 -1.76 -4.52 -16.16
C ILE A 66 -3.25 -4.47 -16.53
N ARG A 67 -4.14 -4.70 -15.55
CA ARG A 67 -5.58 -4.80 -15.78
C ARG A 67 -6.35 -3.90 -14.80
N PRO A 68 -6.56 -2.61 -15.12
CA PRO A 68 -7.22 -1.66 -14.21
C PRO A 68 -8.75 -1.83 -14.24
N THR A 69 -9.26 -2.95 -13.73
CA THR A 69 -10.70 -3.21 -13.56
C THR A 69 -11.18 -2.78 -12.19
N GLN A 70 -12.46 -2.41 -12.07
CA GLN A 70 -13.07 -2.05 -10.78
C GLN A 70 -12.96 -3.19 -9.75
N ALA A 71 -13.09 -4.44 -10.18
CA ALA A 71 -12.95 -5.60 -9.30
C ALA A 71 -11.54 -5.71 -8.69
N LEU A 72 -10.49 -5.51 -9.50
CA LEU A 72 -9.11 -5.55 -9.01
C LEU A 72 -8.79 -4.37 -8.09
N VAL A 73 -9.26 -3.16 -8.41
CA VAL A 73 -9.09 -1.99 -7.53
C VAL A 73 -9.83 -2.19 -6.20
N THR A 74 -11.04 -2.75 -6.23
CA THR A 74 -11.81 -3.06 -5.01
C THR A 74 -11.10 -4.12 -4.16
N GLY A 75 -10.68 -5.23 -4.77
CA GLY A 75 -9.96 -6.30 -4.06
C GLY A 75 -8.68 -5.78 -3.42
N ALA A 76 -7.90 -4.99 -4.16
CA ALA A 76 -6.71 -4.34 -3.67
C ALA A 76 -6.97 -3.40 -2.47
N ALA A 77 -8.02 -2.58 -2.53
CA ALA A 77 -8.41 -1.72 -1.41
C ALA A 77 -8.84 -2.53 -0.17
N VAL A 78 -9.56 -3.65 -0.36
CA VAL A 78 -9.96 -4.55 0.74
C VAL A 78 -8.73 -5.20 1.39
N VAL A 79 -7.77 -5.68 0.59
CA VAL A 79 -6.51 -6.23 1.12
C VAL A 79 -5.75 -5.19 1.94
N ASP A 80 -5.69 -3.94 1.47
CA ASP A 80 -5.02 -2.86 2.19
C ASP A 80 -5.73 -2.52 3.52
N VAL A 81 -7.07 -2.55 3.57
CA VAL A 81 -7.83 -2.40 4.83
C VAL A 81 -7.53 -3.55 5.80
N LEU A 82 -7.60 -4.80 5.33
CA LEU A 82 -7.32 -5.97 6.16
C LEU A 82 -5.90 -5.93 6.72
N HIS A 83 -4.94 -5.50 5.90
CA HIS A 83 -3.56 -5.32 6.34
C HIS A 83 -3.40 -4.19 7.34
N ALA A 84 -4.03 -3.04 7.13
CA ALA A 84 -3.98 -1.94 8.09
C ALA A 84 -4.52 -2.39 9.46
N THR A 85 -5.65 -3.11 9.47
CA THR A 85 -6.25 -3.67 10.69
C THR A 85 -5.32 -4.68 11.37
N SER A 86 -4.71 -5.60 10.61
CA SER A 86 -3.78 -6.58 11.19
C SER A 86 -2.52 -5.92 11.76
N MET A 87 -2.04 -4.85 11.15
CA MET A 87 -0.90 -4.07 11.66
C MET A 87 -1.27 -3.26 12.91
N ILE A 88 -2.49 -2.73 13.01
CA ILE A 88 -2.98 -2.11 14.25
C ILE A 88 -3.03 -3.16 15.36
N ALA A 89 -3.56 -4.35 15.09
CA ALA A 89 -3.54 -5.45 16.07
C ALA A 89 -2.11 -5.84 16.46
N ALA A 90 -1.19 -5.97 15.49
CA ALA A 90 0.22 -6.24 15.75
C ALA A 90 0.89 -5.16 16.60
N ALA A 91 0.52 -3.89 16.40
CA ALA A 91 1.03 -2.77 17.18
C ALA A 91 0.59 -2.80 18.66
N LEU A 92 -0.57 -3.42 18.94
CA LEU A 92 -1.09 -3.63 20.29
C LEU A 92 -0.51 -4.89 20.95
N ILE A 93 -0.42 -6.00 20.20
CA ILE A 93 0.05 -7.31 20.70
C ILE A 93 1.57 -7.33 20.88
N TRP A 94 2.32 -6.67 19.99
CA TRP A 94 3.78 -6.61 20.04
C TRP A 94 4.28 -5.16 20.10
N PRO A 95 4.22 -4.52 21.28
CA PRO A 95 4.60 -3.11 21.45
C PRO A 95 6.04 -2.81 20.99
N ARG A 96 6.94 -3.80 21.05
CA ARG A 96 8.33 -3.69 20.55
C ARG A 96 8.42 -3.28 19.07
N TYR A 97 7.40 -3.58 18.27
CA TYR A 97 7.33 -3.24 16.84
C TYR A 97 6.28 -2.18 16.53
N ARG A 98 5.72 -1.51 17.55
CA ARG A 98 4.59 -0.59 17.41
C ARG A 98 4.83 0.48 16.34
N ARG A 99 6.01 1.08 16.29
CA ARG A 99 6.33 2.11 15.30
C ARG A 99 6.32 1.57 13.87
N ALA A 100 6.98 0.44 13.64
CA ALA A 100 7.01 -0.21 12.33
C ALA A 100 5.62 -0.68 11.89
N ALA A 101 4.85 -1.28 12.82
CA ALA A 101 3.49 -1.74 12.58
C ALA A 101 2.55 -0.58 12.25
N LEU A 102 2.55 0.51 13.04
CA LEU A 102 1.74 1.69 12.75
C LEU A 102 2.15 2.39 11.45
N GLY A 103 3.45 2.45 11.14
CA GLY A 103 3.93 2.97 9.86
C GLY A 103 3.39 2.16 8.68
N SER A 104 3.43 0.83 8.78
CA SER A 104 2.84 -0.06 7.76
C SER A 104 1.31 0.09 7.67
N ALA A 105 0.62 0.23 8.81
CA ALA A 105 -0.81 0.48 8.86
C ALA A 105 -1.20 1.79 8.17
N ALA A 106 -0.44 2.86 8.42
CA ALA A 106 -0.68 4.18 7.81
C ALA A 106 -0.52 4.14 6.28
N VAL A 107 0.52 3.49 5.77
CA VAL A 107 0.74 3.33 4.32
C VAL A 107 -0.41 2.55 3.67
N ALA A 108 -0.81 1.43 4.28
CA ALA A 108 -1.90 0.62 3.74
C ALA A 108 -3.26 1.35 3.82
N GLY A 109 -3.54 2.04 4.93
CA GLY A 109 -4.74 2.87 5.06
C GLY A 109 -4.80 3.99 4.00
N ALA A 110 -3.67 4.67 3.75
CA ALA A 110 -3.58 5.67 2.70
C ALA A 110 -3.79 5.07 1.29
N SER A 111 -3.22 3.90 1.02
CA SER A 111 -3.43 3.17 -0.24
C SER A 111 -4.89 2.75 -0.43
N ALA A 112 -5.54 2.21 0.61
CA ALA A 112 -6.96 1.86 0.60
C ALA A 112 -7.84 3.08 0.31
N ALA A 113 -7.56 4.21 0.97
CA ALA A 113 -8.27 5.46 0.74
C ALA A 113 -8.10 5.95 -0.71
N ALA A 114 -6.88 5.88 -1.26
CA ALA A 114 -6.63 6.22 -2.65
C ALA A 114 -7.41 5.31 -3.63
N GLY A 115 -7.42 4.00 -3.40
CA GLY A 115 -8.22 3.05 -4.17
C GLY A 115 -9.73 3.36 -4.11
N ALA A 116 -10.25 3.71 -2.93
CA ALA A 116 -11.65 4.12 -2.77
C ALA A 116 -11.98 5.42 -3.53
N LEU A 117 -11.06 6.39 -3.56
CA LEU A 117 -11.21 7.62 -4.33
C LEU A 117 -11.22 7.34 -5.84
N VAL A 118 -10.35 6.44 -6.32
CA VAL A 118 -10.35 5.98 -7.72
C VAL A 118 -11.70 5.35 -8.09
N LEU A 119 -12.24 4.48 -7.22
CA LEU A 119 -13.54 3.84 -7.44
C LEU A 119 -14.69 4.86 -7.45
N ARG A 120 -14.67 5.85 -6.55
CA ARG A 120 -15.67 6.93 -6.51
C ARG A 120 -15.63 7.78 -7.78
N GLY A 121 -14.43 8.10 -8.29
CA GLY A 121 -14.26 8.82 -9.54
C GLY A 121 -14.73 8.05 -10.77
N ALA A 122 -14.77 6.72 -10.71
CA ALA A 122 -15.25 5.86 -11.80
C ALA A 122 -16.79 5.70 -11.84
N ARG A 123 -17.50 6.08 -10.78
CA ARG A 123 -18.98 5.99 -10.67
C ARG A 123 -19.70 7.29 -11.01
N ARG A 124 -18.95 8.37 -11.26
CA ARG A 124 -19.47 9.69 -11.66
C ARG A 124 -19.29 9.85 -13.16
#